data_AF-A0A956JFJ8-F1
#
_entry.id   AF-A0A956JFJ8-F1
#
_cell.length_a   1.000
_cell.length_b   1.000
_cell.length_c   1.000
_cell.angle_alpha   90.00
_cell.angle_beta   90.00
_cell.angle_gamma   90.00
#
_symmetry.space_group_name_H-M   'P 1'
#
loop_
_entity.id
_entity.type
_entity.pdbx_description
1 polymer ?
#
loop_
_entity_poly.entity_id
_entity_poly.type
_entity_poly.pdbx_seq_one_letter_code
_entity_poly.pdbx_strand_id
1 'polypeptide(L)'
;MGERWGRGVGLVGIALAAMGCADGGVPRFVDPGPQVAVVAETLQLSIIASDPDGDPLEYDFSSTTLENLRLHAGITVTPSGQALFTWEPRAGDLGDHLIDFSASDGRNEARISVPFEVRSAAGTGTAPVFRKPLGEGIVHDLEVSPCVPPIDIEVYDPDDAEVELSVLPPGIDGGTLEVSPDGLQGRWSWCPSAEQRAAAGIHELVLQADDGENPPTLKPFTIALGRGECPSQAPMVSHSPVDLEQLADVDLVASASDDVGLLAEPVLFWSTEPTDDPLQMQQQSMDLVSGTLQAGSFRARLANPAVPLGPGGSVSLYYRIVVIDEDSCLAGSPPTGTHQITVTNPGGDGGGPCQPCSWDDQCGGSSDLCLQLGVDMVACGRVCSGAADCDAGFVCTAEAVTSIEGATGRQCIPEGGICDVAVCEDDPGEPNDTLQQGLAQPPFEQGLLKDYQLCPHDDDWYRVELESSAHILAQLTGAQPLPDLDLALTTGGGQVLTISEGLEANESIESNCLSPGTYALHVYSLYDEPATYDLSYVLGGC
;
A
#
# COMPACT_ATOMS: atom_id res chain seq x y z
N MET A 1 29.63 -8.63 108.02
CA MET A 1 30.99 -9.22 108.03
C MET A 1 31.26 -9.68 106.62
N GLY A 2 32.18 -9.00 105.94
CA GLY A 2 32.48 -9.28 104.54
C GLY A 2 33.49 -10.41 104.38
N GLU A 3 33.58 -10.94 103.17
CA GLU A 3 34.81 -11.54 102.64
C GLU A 3 34.78 -11.52 101.10
N ARG A 4 35.96 -11.24 100.53
CA ARG A 4 36.29 -11.19 99.09
C ARG A 4 36.17 -12.60 98.47
N TRP A 5 36.16 -12.73 97.15
CA TRP A 5 37.23 -13.27 96.27
C TRP A 5 36.45 -13.75 95.02
N GLY A 6 36.87 -13.72 93.77
CA GLY A 6 38.11 -13.43 93.06
C GLY A 6 37.84 -13.91 91.62
N ARG A 7 38.23 -13.14 90.61
CA ARG A 7 37.95 -13.40 89.18
C ARG A 7 38.66 -14.67 88.66
N GLY A 8 38.00 -15.36 87.74
CA GLY A 8 38.61 -16.32 86.82
C GLY A 8 37.69 -16.57 85.63
N VAL A 9 37.99 -15.94 84.48
CA VAL A 9 37.27 -16.13 83.22
C VAL A 9 37.78 -17.41 82.57
N GLY A 10 36.88 -18.39 82.37
CA GLY A 10 37.14 -19.62 81.62
C GLY A 10 36.54 -19.52 80.22
N LEU A 11 37.40 -19.56 79.19
CA LEU A 11 37.06 -19.73 77.78
C LEU A 11 36.38 -21.09 77.57
N VAL A 12 35.18 -21.08 76.99
CA VAL A 12 34.55 -22.28 76.41
C VAL A 12 34.92 -22.32 74.93
N GLY A 13 35.71 -23.32 74.53
CA GLY A 13 35.99 -23.62 73.13
C GLY A 13 34.77 -24.22 72.45
N ILE A 14 34.26 -23.53 71.43
CA ILE A 14 33.27 -24.07 70.49
C ILE A 14 34.06 -24.74 69.36
N ALA A 15 33.89 -26.06 69.23
CA ALA A 15 34.37 -26.80 68.07
C ALA A 15 33.46 -26.46 66.88
N LEU A 16 33.98 -25.70 65.91
CA LEU A 16 33.38 -25.60 64.58
C LEU A 16 33.61 -26.94 63.86
N ALA A 17 32.52 -27.65 63.58
CA ALA A 17 32.53 -28.71 62.58
C ALA A 17 32.61 -28.06 61.19
N ALA A 18 33.71 -28.30 60.49
CA ALA A 18 33.82 -28.00 59.07
C ALA A 18 32.96 -29.01 58.29
N MET A 19 31.76 -28.61 57.87
CA MET A 19 31.05 -29.27 56.78
C MET A 19 31.76 -28.89 55.48
N GLY A 20 32.37 -29.88 54.81
CA GLY A 20 32.89 -29.69 53.46
C GLY A 20 31.74 -29.39 52.50
N CYS A 21 31.90 -28.35 51.69
CA CYS A 21 31.07 -28.15 50.51
C CYS A 21 31.29 -29.37 49.59
N ALA A 22 30.24 -30.08 49.23
CA ALA A 22 30.28 -30.94 48.05
C ALA A 22 30.39 -30.00 46.84
N ASP A 23 31.34 -30.24 45.95
CA ASP A 23 31.35 -29.60 44.63
C ASP A 23 30.04 -29.98 43.92
N GLY A 24 29.23 -28.98 43.55
CA GLY A 24 27.95 -29.20 42.87
C GLY A 24 28.15 -29.92 41.53
N GLY A 25 27.16 -30.71 41.11
CA GLY A 25 27.17 -31.42 39.84
C GLY A 25 27.24 -30.46 38.65
N VAL A 26 27.94 -30.87 37.59
CA VAL A 26 27.99 -30.08 36.35
C VAL A 26 26.71 -30.35 35.53
N PRO A 27 26.05 -29.33 34.97
CA PRO A 27 24.91 -29.49 34.07
C PRO A 27 25.22 -30.41 32.89
N ARG A 28 24.20 -31.09 32.35
CA ARG A 28 24.36 -32.04 31.24
C ARG A 28 23.33 -31.81 30.15
N PHE A 29 23.80 -31.62 28.93
CA PHE A 29 22.95 -31.52 27.74
C PHE A 29 22.53 -32.89 27.21
N VAL A 30 21.35 -32.92 26.58
CA VAL A 30 20.98 -33.93 25.59
C VAL A 30 21.28 -33.32 24.22
N ASP A 31 22.13 -33.99 23.43
CA ASP A 31 22.52 -33.52 22.10
C ASP A 31 21.30 -33.54 21.15
N PRO A 32 20.87 -32.37 20.61
CA PRO A 32 19.77 -32.31 19.66
C PRO A 32 20.17 -32.82 18.26
N GLY A 33 21.46 -33.02 18.00
CA GLY A 33 22.00 -33.39 16.70
C GLY A 33 21.98 -32.23 15.70
N PRO A 34 22.46 -32.46 14.45
CA PRO A 34 22.45 -31.45 13.41
C PRO A 34 21.04 -30.96 13.08
N GLN A 35 20.93 -29.66 12.86
CA GLN A 35 19.68 -28.97 12.53
C GLN A 35 19.72 -28.43 11.11
N VAL A 36 18.54 -28.27 10.52
CA VAL A 36 18.36 -27.55 9.25
C VAL A 36 17.47 -26.36 9.54
N ALA A 37 17.91 -25.18 9.12
CA ALA A 37 17.12 -23.96 9.18
C ALA A 37 16.85 -23.46 7.75
N VAL A 38 15.75 -22.76 7.57
CA VAL A 38 15.36 -22.20 6.27
C VAL A 38 15.31 -20.68 6.41
N VAL A 39 15.88 -19.96 5.45
CA VAL A 39 15.87 -18.49 5.46
C VAL A 39 14.43 -17.97 5.52
N ALA A 40 14.21 -16.93 6.34
CA ALA A 40 12.90 -16.30 6.61
C ALA A 40 11.85 -17.22 7.27
N GLU A 41 12.19 -18.46 7.62
CA GLU A 41 11.35 -19.32 8.45
C GLU A 41 11.84 -19.32 9.90
N THR A 42 10.93 -19.08 10.84
CA THR A 42 11.27 -19.16 12.26
C THR A 42 11.50 -20.62 12.67
N LEU A 43 12.75 -20.94 13.01
CA LEU A 43 13.13 -22.19 13.65
C LEU A 43 12.87 -22.11 15.16
N GLN A 44 12.26 -23.16 15.70
CA GLN A 44 12.14 -23.38 17.15
C GLN A 44 12.83 -24.68 17.56
N LEU A 45 13.85 -24.58 18.40
CA LEU A 45 14.62 -25.71 18.90
C LEU A 45 14.55 -25.81 20.43
N SER A 46 14.13 -26.96 20.93
CA SER A 46 14.18 -27.25 22.37
C SER A 46 15.59 -27.66 22.77
N ILE A 47 16.22 -26.87 23.65
CA ILE A 47 17.52 -27.13 24.24
C ILE A 47 17.29 -27.81 25.60
N ILE A 48 17.70 -29.08 25.67
CA ILE A 48 17.44 -29.92 26.85
C ILE A 48 18.71 -30.07 27.68
N ALA A 49 18.67 -29.64 28.94
CA ALA A 49 19.72 -29.87 29.93
C ALA A 49 19.15 -30.24 31.30
N SER A 50 19.97 -30.94 32.09
CA SER A 50 19.63 -31.34 33.46
C SER A 50 20.81 -31.11 34.40
N ASP A 51 20.51 -30.62 35.60
CA ASP A 51 21.47 -30.55 36.70
C ASP A 51 21.34 -31.78 37.62
N PRO A 52 22.44 -32.46 38.01
CA PRO A 52 22.39 -33.62 38.90
C PRO A 52 21.85 -33.33 40.31
N ASP A 53 21.98 -32.11 40.80
CA ASP A 53 21.52 -31.67 42.12
C ASP A 53 20.11 -31.06 42.06
N GLY A 54 19.56 -30.86 40.86
CA GLY A 54 18.24 -30.29 40.62
C GLY A 54 18.19 -28.77 40.73
N ASP A 55 19.36 -28.13 40.66
CA ASP A 55 19.46 -26.67 40.67
C ASP A 55 18.89 -26.08 39.36
N PRO A 56 18.22 -24.90 39.39
CA PRO A 56 17.75 -24.22 38.19
C PRO A 56 18.89 -23.84 37.24
N LEU A 57 18.65 -23.94 35.94
CA LEU A 57 19.65 -23.64 34.90
C LEU A 57 19.35 -22.32 34.18
N GLU A 58 20.38 -21.50 34.03
CA GLU A 58 20.41 -20.36 33.12
C GLU A 58 21.05 -20.79 31.80
N TYR A 59 20.52 -20.31 30.67
CA TYR A 59 20.97 -20.69 29.33
C TYR A 59 21.47 -19.47 28.55
N ASP A 60 22.49 -19.69 27.71
CA ASP A 60 22.98 -18.69 26.76
C ASP A 60 23.39 -19.37 25.43
N PHE A 61 23.60 -18.57 24.39
CA PHE A 61 24.04 -19.04 23.07
C PHE A 61 25.00 -18.06 22.40
N SER A 62 25.92 -18.56 21.57
CA SER A 62 26.83 -17.75 20.77
C SER A 62 27.25 -18.48 19.51
N SER A 63 27.72 -17.76 18.50
CA SER A 63 28.34 -18.36 17.31
C SER A 63 29.60 -17.60 16.94
N THR A 64 30.59 -18.31 16.41
CA THR A 64 31.80 -17.72 15.81
C THR A 64 31.67 -17.53 14.30
N THR A 65 30.62 -18.08 13.70
CA THR A 65 30.36 -18.03 12.26
C THR A 65 29.19 -17.09 11.91
N LEU A 66 28.41 -16.67 12.91
CA LEU A 66 27.27 -15.77 12.78
C LEU A 66 27.46 -14.58 13.72
N GLU A 67 28.13 -13.53 13.24
CA GLU A 67 28.49 -12.35 14.06
C GLU A 67 27.25 -11.62 14.61
N ASN A 68 26.13 -11.65 13.87
CA ASN A 68 24.90 -10.93 14.19
C ASN A 68 23.76 -11.81 14.71
N LEU A 69 24.04 -13.08 15.07
CA LEU A 69 23.03 -14.07 15.47
C LEU A 69 22.02 -13.54 16.52
N ARG A 70 22.50 -12.76 17.50
CA ARG A 70 21.64 -12.24 18.59
C ARG A 70 20.67 -11.14 18.16
N LEU A 71 20.79 -10.59 16.95
CA LEU A 71 19.84 -9.61 16.41
C LEU A 71 18.52 -10.27 15.95
N HIS A 72 18.55 -11.57 15.63
CA HIS A 72 17.43 -12.30 15.05
C HIS A 72 17.28 -13.72 15.64
N ALA A 73 17.90 -13.98 16.79
CA ALA A 73 17.72 -15.20 17.59
C ALA A 73 17.57 -14.86 19.08
N GLY A 74 16.85 -15.71 19.80
CA GLY A 74 16.62 -15.59 21.24
C GLY A 74 16.54 -16.94 21.92
N ILE A 75 16.72 -16.95 23.24
CA ILE A 75 16.55 -18.14 24.07
C ILE A 75 15.69 -17.79 25.28
N THR A 76 14.68 -18.61 25.57
CA THR A 76 13.78 -18.42 26.71
C THR A 76 13.66 -19.70 27.52
N VAL A 77 13.57 -19.58 28.84
CA VAL A 77 13.40 -20.75 29.72
C VAL A 77 11.92 -21.07 29.84
N THR A 78 11.55 -22.29 29.47
CA THR A 78 10.19 -22.84 29.57
C THR A 78 9.80 -23.14 31.03
N PRO A 79 8.50 -23.27 31.36
CA PRO A 79 8.06 -23.65 32.70
C PRO A 79 8.61 -25.00 33.19
N SER A 80 9.07 -25.87 32.28
CA SER A 80 9.73 -27.15 32.60
C SER A 80 11.23 -27.02 32.95
N GLY A 81 11.81 -25.81 32.93
CA GLY A 81 13.23 -25.57 33.20
C GLY A 81 14.17 -25.90 32.03
N GLN A 82 13.61 -26.18 30.85
CA GLN A 82 14.33 -26.37 29.59
C GLN A 82 14.35 -25.06 28.80
N ALA A 83 15.26 -24.90 27.84
CA ALA A 83 15.30 -23.71 26.99
C ALA A 83 14.62 -23.94 25.65
N LEU A 84 13.93 -22.91 25.15
CA LEU A 84 13.45 -22.80 23.78
C LEU A 84 14.30 -21.74 23.06
N PHE A 85 15.09 -22.20 22.09
CA PHE A 85 15.83 -21.34 21.18
C PHE A 85 14.95 -21.05 19.96
N THR A 86 14.81 -19.76 19.62
CA THR A 86 14.08 -19.29 18.46
C THR A 86 15.03 -18.52 17.57
N TRP A 87 15.07 -18.83 16.28
CA TRP A 87 15.94 -18.16 15.32
C TRP A 87 15.25 -18.03 13.97
N GLU A 88 15.33 -16.84 13.37
CA GLU A 88 14.95 -16.58 11.99
C GLU A 88 16.24 -16.31 11.18
N PRO A 89 16.73 -17.30 10.40
CA PRO A 89 17.92 -17.14 9.57
C PRO A 89 17.67 -16.16 8.42
N ARG A 90 18.71 -15.44 8.03
CA ARG A 90 18.73 -14.50 6.88
C ARG A 90 19.53 -15.10 5.72
N ALA A 91 19.42 -14.52 4.52
CA ALA A 91 20.20 -14.99 3.36
C ALA A 91 21.72 -14.97 3.62
N GLY A 92 22.22 -13.97 4.36
CA GLY A 92 23.61 -13.92 4.80
C GLY A 92 24.05 -15.04 5.76
N ASP A 93 23.10 -15.81 6.30
CA ASP A 93 23.35 -16.99 7.13
C ASP A 93 23.37 -18.29 6.33
N LEU A 94 23.34 -18.25 4.98
CA LEU A 94 23.34 -19.45 4.15
C LEU A 94 24.61 -20.29 4.34
N GLY A 95 24.42 -21.61 4.43
CA GLY A 95 25.50 -22.58 4.58
C GLY A 95 25.60 -23.19 5.97
N ASP A 96 26.80 -23.71 6.28
CA ASP A 96 27.04 -24.49 7.50
C ASP A 96 27.54 -23.61 8.65
N HIS A 97 26.85 -23.64 9.78
CA HIS A 97 27.14 -22.86 10.98
C HIS A 97 27.25 -23.72 12.24
N LEU A 98 27.96 -23.20 13.24
CA LEU A 98 28.03 -23.78 14.58
C LEU A 98 27.51 -22.78 15.61
N ILE A 99 26.48 -23.18 16.36
CA ILE A 99 25.96 -22.41 17.49
C ILE A 99 26.31 -23.14 18.79
N ASP A 100 27.03 -22.45 19.66
CA ASP A 100 27.40 -22.90 21.00
C ASP A 100 26.33 -22.50 22.00
N PHE A 101 25.70 -23.48 22.64
CA PHE A 101 24.79 -23.27 23.77
C PHE A 101 25.52 -23.53 25.09
N SER A 102 25.21 -22.73 26.12
CA SER A 102 25.68 -22.98 27.48
C SER A 102 24.53 -23.07 28.48
N ALA A 103 24.74 -23.87 29.53
CA ALA A 103 23.83 -24.01 30.66
C ALA A 103 24.61 -23.92 31.97
N SER A 104 24.16 -23.09 32.90
CA SER A 104 24.83 -22.77 34.16
C SER A 104 23.90 -22.93 35.36
N ASP A 105 24.36 -23.59 36.42
CA ASP A 105 23.69 -23.69 37.74
C ASP A 105 24.13 -22.55 38.70
N GLY A 106 24.91 -21.57 38.19
CA GLY A 106 25.52 -20.49 38.96
C GLY A 106 26.86 -20.84 39.63
N ARG A 107 27.30 -22.10 39.56
CA ARG A 107 28.58 -22.62 40.11
C ARG A 107 29.44 -23.33 39.05
N ASN A 108 28.79 -24.01 38.12
CA ASN A 108 29.31 -24.83 37.05
C ASN A 108 28.61 -24.46 35.74
N GLU A 109 29.34 -24.56 34.62
CA GLU A 109 28.80 -24.31 33.28
C GLU A 109 29.13 -25.50 32.37
N ALA A 110 28.16 -25.95 31.58
CA ALA A 110 28.36 -26.88 30.47
C ALA A 110 28.11 -26.18 29.14
N ARG A 111 28.74 -26.69 28.06
CA ARG A 111 28.55 -26.18 26.69
C ARG A 111 28.32 -27.32 25.70
N ILE A 112 27.54 -27.07 24.67
CA ILE A 112 27.35 -27.95 23.52
C ILE A 112 27.34 -27.13 22.23
N SER A 113 28.07 -27.61 21.21
CA SER A 113 28.09 -26.99 19.88
C SER A 113 27.16 -27.77 18.95
N VAL A 114 26.15 -27.12 18.40
CA VAL A 114 25.16 -27.73 17.51
C VAL A 114 25.41 -27.24 16.08
N PRO A 115 25.58 -28.14 15.10
CA PRO A 115 25.72 -27.75 13.70
C PRO A 115 24.35 -27.44 13.07
N PHE A 116 24.30 -26.35 12.32
CA PHE A 116 23.14 -25.92 11.54
C PHE A 116 23.52 -25.83 10.07
N GLU A 117 22.72 -26.44 9.21
CA GLU A 117 22.74 -26.19 7.77
C GLU A 117 21.59 -25.24 7.45
N VAL A 118 21.90 -24.02 7.01
CA VAL A 118 20.90 -23.04 6.59
C VAL A 118 20.71 -23.15 5.08
N ARG A 119 19.46 -23.31 4.67
CA ARG A 119 19.05 -23.47 3.28
C ARG A 119 18.13 -22.33 2.86
N SER A 120 18.08 -22.07 1.56
CA SER A 120 17.05 -21.22 0.97
C SER A 120 15.67 -21.87 1.11
N ALA A 121 14.64 -21.03 1.14
CA ALA A 121 13.26 -21.50 1.06
C ALA A 121 13.02 -22.16 -0.30
N ALA A 122 12.43 -23.35 -0.32
CA ALA A 122 12.17 -24.05 -1.57
C ALA A 122 10.99 -23.42 -2.34
N GLY A 123 11.30 -22.63 -3.36
CA GLY A 123 10.41 -22.01 -4.33
C GLY A 123 11.27 -21.43 -5.45
N THR A 124 10.73 -21.10 -6.62
CA THR A 124 11.49 -20.38 -7.67
C THR A 124 12.22 -19.20 -7.05
N GLY A 125 13.52 -19.02 -7.36
CA GLY A 125 14.39 -17.97 -6.79
C GLY A 125 13.60 -16.69 -6.52
N THR A 126 13.73 -16.10 -5.33
CA THR A 126 12.97 -14.89 -5.03
C THR A 126 13.68 -13.67 -5.61
N ALA A 127 12.95 -12.79 -6.28
CA ALA A 127 13.56 -11.59 -6.83
C ALA A 127 13.91 -10.60 -5.70
N PRO A 128 14.99 -9.80 -5.86
CA PRO A 128 15.38 -8.80 -4.86
C PRO A 128 14.28 -7.77 -4.61
N VAL A 129 14.13 -7.30 -3.37
CA VAL A 129 13.15 -6.26 -2.99
C VAL A 129 13.85 -5.05 -2.39
N PHE A 130 13.58 -3.86 -2.91
CA PHE A 130 14.05 -2.61 -2.31
C PHE A 130 13.31 -2.32 -1.00
N ARG A 131 14.08 -2.16 0.09
CA ARG A 131 13.62 -1.69 1.41
C ARG A 131 13.86 -0.21 1.60
N LYS A 132 14.87 0.36 0.93
CA LYS A 132 15.12 1.81 0.87
C LYS A 132 15.52 2.25 -0.54
N PRO A 133 15.19 3.49 -0.94
CA PRO A 133 14.36 4.45 -0.20
C PRO A 133 12.88 4.00 -0.09
N LEU A 134 12.17 4.48 0.94
CA LEU A 134 10.78 4.10 1.18
C LEU A 134 9.85 4.66 0.09
N GLY A 135 9.96 5.97 -0.19
CA GLY A 135 9.25 6.62 -1.29
C GLY A 135 9.82 6.32 -2.68
N GLU A 136 9.16 6.88 -3.68
CA GLU A 136 9.54 6.82 -5.10
C GLU A 136 10.18 8.12 -5.58
N GLY A 137 10.56 9.00 -4.67
CA GLY A 137 11.16 10.27 -5.01
C GLY A 137 11.34 11.20 -3.83
N ILE A 138 11.82 12.41 -4.14
CA ILE A 138 11.91 13.54 -3.20
C ILE A 138 11.72 14.85 -3.96
N VAL A 139 11.33 15.86 -3.19
CA VAL A 139 11.40 17.26 -3.61
C VAL A 139 12.53 17.94 -2.84
N HIS A 140 13.54 18.41 -3.56
CA HIS A 140 14.73 19.03 -2.97
C HIS A 140 14.74 20.53 -3.23
N ASP A 141 14.69 21.31 -2.15
CA ASP A 141 14.80 22.76 -2.21
C ASP A 141 16.27 23.20 -2.32
N LEU A 142 16.62 23.78 -3.48
CA LEU A 142 17.96 24.26 -3.79
C LEU A 142 18.43 25.41 -2.89
N GLU A 143 17.52 26.10 -2.20
CA GLU A 143 17.86 27.16 -1.25
C GLU A 143 18.34 26.62 0.09
N VAL A 144 17.84 25.45 0.49
CA VAL A 144 18.28 24.74 1.71
C VAL A 144 19.69 24.20 1.51
N SER A 145 19.95 23.56 0.36
CA SER A 145 21.27 23.03 0.01
C SER A 145 21.43 22.93 -1.50
N PRO A 146 22.62 23.24 -2.07
CA PRO A 146 22.87 23.04 -3.49
C PRO A 146 23.04 21.57 -3.88
N CYS A 147 23.28 20.67 -2.93
CA CYS A 147 23.40 19.23 -3.16
C CYS A 147 22.21 18.51 -2.55
N VAL A 148 21.74 17.48 -3.25
CA VAL A 148 20.67 16.60 -2.78
C VAL A 148 21.21 15.72 -1.63
N PRO A 149 20.44 15.48 -0.56
CA PRO A 149 20.82 14.53 0.48
C PRO A 149 21.16 13.16 -0.13
N PRO A 150 22.22 12.48 0.34
CA PRO A 150 22.53 11.14 -0.13
C PRO A 150 21.35 10.19 0.10
N ILE A 151 21.05 9.37 -0.89
CA ILE A 151 19.98 8.38 -0.85
C ILE A 151 20.61 7.06 -0.42
N ASP A 152 20.27 6.60 0.78
CA ASP A 152 20.65 5.28 1.24
C ASP A 152 19.72 4.23 0.63
N ILE A 153 20.30 3.15 0.11
CA ILE A 153 19.64 2.08 -0.61
C ILE A 153 19.84 0.80 0.18
N GLU A 154 18.76 0.08 0.43
CA GLU A 154 18.78 -1.22 1.09
C GLU A 154 17.96 -2.17 0.24
N VAL A 155 18.56 -3.28 -0.14
CA VAL A 155 17.92 -4.37 -0.88
C VAL A 155 17.88 -5.59 0.04
N TYR A 156 16.77 -6.30 0.00
CA TYR A 156 16.61 -7.57 0.68
C TYR A 156 16.28 -8.63 -0.34
N ASP A 157 17.08 -9.68 -0.35
CA ASP A 157 16.80 -10.89 -1.10
C ASP A 157 16.68 -12.07 -0.12
N PRO A 158 15.52 -12.76 -0.08
CA PRO A 158 15.29 -13.91 0.79
C PRO A 158 16.18 -15.13 0.51
N ASP A 159 16.70 -15.34 -0.69
CA ASP A 159 17.48 -16.54 -1.03
C ASP A 159 18.84 -16.28 -1.66
N ASP A 160 19.14 -15.03 -2.01
CA ASP A 160 20.47 -14.59 -2.41
C ASP A 160 21.17 -13.72 -1.35
N ALA A 161 22.41 -14.11 -1.03
CA ALA A 161 23.25 -13.36 -0.10
C ALA A 161 23.98 -12.17 -0.75
N GLU A 162 23.97 -12.10 -2.09
CA GLU A 162 24.61 -11.05 -2.88
C GLU A 162 23.73 -10.67 -4.07
N VAL A 163 23.68 -9.38 -4.43
CA VAL A 163 22.96 -8.87 -5.61
C VAL A 163 23.83 -7.87 -6.38
N GLU A 164 23.61 -7.72 -7.69
CA GLU A 164 24.20 -6.64 -8.47
C GLU A 164 23.31 -5.39 -8.36
N LEU A 165 23.70 -4.45 -7.48
CA LEU A 165 23.06 -3.14 -7.35
C LEU A 165 23.72 -2.12 -8.30
N SER A 166 22.93 -1.51 -9.17
CA SER A 166 23.41 -0.55 -10.17
C SER A 166 22.40 0.56 -10.49
N VAL A 167 22.83 1.56 -11.28
CA VAL A 167 21.97 2.60 -11.84
C VAL A 167 21.76 2.31 -13.32
N LEU A 168 20.52 2.25 -13.76
CA LEU A 168 20.18 2.03 -15.16
C LEU A 168 20.55 3.28 -16.00
N PRO A 169 21.24 3.12 -17.15
CA PRO A 169 21.56 4.24 -18.04
C PRO A 169 20.30 4.95 -18.60
N PRO A 170 20.34 6.29 -18.79
CA PRO A 170 21.53 7.15 -18.72
C PRO A 170 21.94 7.59 -17.31
N GLY A 171 21.11 7.35 -16.28
CA GLY A 171 21.30 7.92 -14.95
C GLY A 171 21.27 9.45 -14.95
N ILE A 172 21.65 10.05 -13.82
CA ILE A 172 21.75 11.50 -13.65
C ILE A 172 23.22 11.92 -13.74
N ASP A 173 23.55 12.87 -14.63
CA ASP A 173 24.91 13.37 -14.79
C ASP A 173 25.45 13.96 -13.47
N GLY A 174 26.67 13.54 -13.10
CA GLY A 174 27.31 13.85 -11.83
C GLY A 174 26.82 13.03 -10.63
N GLY A 175 25.84 12.13 -10.81
CA GLY A 175 25.39 11.19 -9.77
C GLY A 175 26.35 10.00 -9.63
N THR A 176 26.60 9.56 -8.40
CA THR A 176 27.50 8.45 -8.10
C THR A 176 26.87 7.47 -7.12
N LEU A 177 26.92 6.18 -7.43
CA LEU A 177 26.49 5.10 -6.56
C LEU A 177 27.72 4.42 -5.92
N GLU A 178 27.78 4.40 -4.60
CA GLU A 178 28.69 3.56 -3.83
C GLU A 178 27.92 2.32 -3.35
N VAL A 179 28.49 1.13 -3.50
CA VAL A 179 27.81 -0.15 -3.23
C VAL A 179 28.63 -0.98 -2.25
N SER A 180 27.97 -1.67 -1.32
CA SER A 180 28.62 -2.64 -0.43
C SER A 180 29.13 -3.87 -1.22
N PRO A 181 30.08 -4.66 -0.67
CA PRO A 181 30.60 -5.83 -1.37
C PRO A 181 29.54 -6.88 -1.75
N ASP A 182 28.46 -6.99 -0.95
CA ASP A 182 27.32 -7.89 -1.18
C ASP A 182 26.23 -7.26 -2.06
N GLY A 183 26.31 -5.98 -2.39
CA GLY A 183 25.30 -5.26 -3.16
C GLY A 183 23.97 -4.98 -2.46
N LEU A 184 23.77 -5.51 -1.25
CA LEU A 184 22.53 -5.33 -0.48
C LEU A 184 22.40 -3.93 0.13
N GLN A 185 23.48 -3.14 0.15
CA GLN A 185 23.48 -1.76 0.59
C GLN A 185 24.13 -0.86 -0.46
N GLY A 186 23.57 0.33 -0.63
CA GLY A 186 24.12 1.34 -1.51
C GLY A 186 23.94 2.74 -0.94
N ARG A 187 24.75 3.66 -1.42
CA ARG A 187 24.60 5.08 -1.17
C ARG A 187 24.76 5.85 -2.45
N TRP A 188 23.66 6.42 -2.92
CA TRP A 188 23.68 7.27 -4.09
C TRP A 188 23.84 8.74 -3.68
N SER A 189 24.79 9.43 -4.29
CA SER A 189 25.12 10.82 -3.99
C SER A 189 25.10 11.66 -5.25
N TRP A 190 24.56 12.87 -5.15
CA TRP A 190 24.51 13.80 -6.27
C TRP A 190 24.56 15.26 -5.80
N CYS A 191 25.48 16.01 -6.37
CA CYS A 191 25.46 17.46 -6.28
C CYS A 191 25.24 18.03 -7.69
N PRO A 192 24.02 18.53 -8.00
CA PRO A 192 23.69 19.04 -9.33
C PRO A 192 24.70 20.09 -9.80
N SER A 193 25.06 20.07 -11.08
CA SER A 193 25.92 21.06 -11.72
C SER A 193 25.27 22.46 -11.72
N ALA A 194 26.05 23.50 -12.05
CA ALA A 194 25.50 24.85 -12.15
C ALA A 194 24.37 24.96 -13.21
N GLU A 195 24.47 24.18 -14.30
CA GLU A 195 23.45 24.13 -15.34
C GLU A 195 22.20 23.38 -14.87
N GLN A 196 22.35 22.22 -14.22
CA GLN A 196 21.22 21.47 -13.64
C GLN A 196 20.50 22.29 -12.56
N ARG A 197 21.24 22.98 -11.68
CA ARG A 197 20.62 23.88 -10.69
C ARG A 197 19.90 25.05 -11.34
N ALA A 198 20.43 25.59 -12.44
CA ALA A 198 19.82 26.69 -13.17
C ALA A 198 18.54 26.27 -13.90
N ALA A 199 18.54 25.05 -14.47
CA ALA A 199 17.39 24.43 -15.12
C ALA A 199 16.31 24.01 -14.11
N ALA A 200 16.72 23.55 -12.91
CA ALA A 200 15.86 22.91 -11.92
C ALA A 200 15.05 21.75 -12.56
N GLY A 201 13.89 21.40 -12.00
CA GLY A 201 12.96 20.46 -12.59
C GLY A 201 13.15 19.02 -12.16
N ILE A 202 12.55 18.10 -12.92
CA ILE A 202 12.44 16.69 -12.58
C ILE A 202 13.62 15.90 -13.16
N HIS A 203 14.24 15.07 -12.32
CA HIS A 203 15.32 14.16 -12.69
C HIS A 203 14.97 12.73 -12.30
N GLU A 204 15.05 11.81 -13.27
CA GLU A 204 14.73 10.40 -13.06
C GLU A 204 15.99 9.59 -12.74
N LEU A 205 15.97 8.88 -11.62
CA LEU A 205 16.96 7.89 -11.22
C LEU A 205 16.27 6.52 -11.24
N VAL A 206 16.83 5.55 -11.97
CA VAL A 206 16.32 4.17 -11.94
C VAL A 206 17.39 3.28 -11.32
N LEU A 207 17.13 2.81 -10.10
CA LEU A 207 17.96 1.82 -9.43
C LEU A 207 17.57 0.42 -9.92
N GLN A 208 18.56 -0.46 -10.05
CA GLN A 208 18.38 -1.84 -10.46
C GLN A 208 19.06 -2.77 -9.45
N ALA A 209 18.35 -3.79 -8.99
CA ALA A 209 18.90 -4.91 -8.24
C ALA A 209 18.70 -6.20 -9.05
N ASP A 210 19.78 -6.93 -9.30
CA ASP A 210 19.80 -8.15 -10.12
C ASP A 210 20.49 -9.27 -9.36
N ASP A 211 19.76 -10.35 -9.06
CA ASP A 211 20.27 -11.58 -8.43
C ASP A 211 20.90 -12.53 -9.48
N GLY A 212 20.72 -12.27 -10.77
CA GLY A 212 21.13 -13.13 -11.87
C GLY A 212 20.24 -14.37 -12.09
N GLU A 213 19.25 -14.61 -11.23
CA GLU A 213 18.31 -15.73 -11.30
C GLU A 213 16.93 -15.31 -11.82
N ASN A 214 16.50 -14.09 -11.48
CA ASN A 214 15.22 -13.49 -11.82
C ASN A 214 15.37 -12.28 -12.77
N PRO A 215 14.28 -11.81 -13.39
CA PRO A 215 14.28 -10.49 -14.01
C PRO A 215 14.67 -9.42 -12.97
N PRO A 216 15.54 -8.45 -13.32
CA PRO A 216 16.00 -7.45 -12.37
C PRO A 216 14.86 -6.62 -11.80
N THR A 217 14.88 -6.40 -10.49
CA THR A 217 13.94 -5.51 -9.82
C THR A 217 14.39 -4.07 -10.07
N LEU A 218 13.46 -3.24 -10.55
CA LEU A 218 13.68 -1.83 -10.79
C LEU A 218 13.01 -0.99 -9.70
N LYS A 219 13.71 0.05 -9.23
CA LYS A 219 13.15 1.10 -8.37
C LYS A 219 13.35 2.44 -9.08
N PRO A 220 12.33 2.91 -9.84
CA PRO A 220 12.25 4.29 -10.28
C PRO A 220 12.25 5.23 -9.06
N PHE A 221 12.94 6.35 -9.19
CA PHE A 221 13.08 7.35 -8.14
C PHE A 221 13.18 8.76 -8.73
N THR A 222 12.16 9.57 -8.50
CA THR A 222 12.04 10.92 -9.04
C THR A 222 12.63 11.96 -8.10
N ILE A 223 13.61 12.74 -8.56
CA ILE A 223 14.19 13.86 -7.81
C ILE A 223 13.73 15.16 -8.46
N ALA A 224 12.79 15.85 -7.82
CA ALA A 224 12.37 17.17 -8.26
C ALA A 224 13.21 18.25 -7.56
N LEU A 225 14.04 18.96 -8.32
CA LEU A 225 14.75 20.13 -7.85
C LEU A 225 13.83 21.34 -7.94
N GLY A 226 13.57 21.98 -6.80
CA GLY A 226 12.78 23.20 -6.78
C GLY A 226 13.43 24.33 -6.01
N ARG A 227 12.75 25.48 -5.96
CA ARG A 227 13.19 26.71 -5.29
C ARG A 227 12.06 27.33 -4.48
N GLY A 228 12.42 27.99 -3.38
CA GLY A 228 11.50 28.76 -2.55
C GLY A 228 11.17 30.16 -3.11
N GLU A 229 12.13 30.84 -3.76
CA GLU A 229 11.94 32.14 -4.41
C GLU A 229 11.58 31.99 -5.89
N CYS A 230 10.36 32.40 -6.21
CA CYS A 230 9.79 32.27 -7.55
C CYS A 230 10.12 33.43 -8.49
N PRO A 231 10.51 33.15 -9.74
CA PRO A 231 10.50 34.15 -10.81
C PRO A 231 9.08 34.64 -11.13
N SER A 232 8.09 33.75 -11.03
CA SER A 232 6.64 33.96 -11.19
C SER A 232 5.92 34.06 -9.83
N GLN A 233 4.58 34.02 -9.83
CA GLN A 233 3.82 33.87 -8.60
C GLN A 233 3.94 32.41 -8.12
N ALA A 234 4.31 32.21 -6.84
CA ALA A 234 4.46 30.85 -6.30
C ALA A 234 3.11 30.10 -6.25
N PRO A 235 3.14 28.76 -6.41
CA PRO A 235 1.94 27.95 -6.24
C PRO A 235 1.45 28.07 -4.79
N MET A 236 0.15 27.84 -4.60
CA MET A 236 -0.48 27.81 -3.29
C MET A 236 -1.00 26.42 -3.00
N VAL A 237 -0.77 25.93 -1.78
CA VAL A 237 -1.41 24.73 -1.25
C VAL A 237 -2.10 25.05 0.08
N SER A 238 -3.35 24.62 0.22
CA SER A 238 -4.13 24.79 1.44
C SER A 238 -4.66 23.44 1.92
N HIS A 239 -4.40 23.16 3.19
CA HIS A 239 -4.86 21.96 3.87
C HIS A 239 -5.04 22.28 5.35
N SER A 240 -6.09 21.72 5.96
CA SER A 240 -6.35 21.85 7.40
C SER A 240 -6.29 20.46 8.05
N PRO A 241 -5.30 20.17 8.89
CA PRO A 241 -5.18 18.88 9.56
C PRO A 241 -6.28 18.71 10.62
N VAL A 242 -6.87 17.53 10.69
CA VAL A 242 -7.92 17.17 11.64
C VAL A 242 -7.67 15.75 12.17
N ASP A 243 -7.79 15.56 13.48
CA ASP A 243 -7.76 14.22 14.08
C ASP A 243 -8.97 13.40 13.60
N LEU A 244 -8.76 12.13 13.31
CA LEU A 244 -9.76 11.25 12.72
C LEU A 244 -10.14 10.14 13.70
N GLU A 245 -11.44 9.90 13.83
CA GLU A 245 -12.01 8.80 14.58
C GLU A 245 -12.94 8.03 13.64
N GLN A 246 -12.36 7.11 12.88
CA GLN A 246 -13.04 6.37 11.81
C GLN A 246 -12.38 5.02 11.56
N LEU A 247 -13.16 4.09 11.03
CA LEU A 247 -12.68 2.79 10.57
C LEU A 247 -12.23 2.83 9.10
N ALA A 248 -12.84 3.69 8.28
CA ALA A 248 -12.48 3.88 6.88
C ALA A 248 -11.04 4.41 6.71
N ASP A 249 -10.50 4.20 5.51
CA ASP A 249 -9.20 4.74 5.09
C ASP A 249 -9.13 6.27 5.20
N VAL A 250 -7.92 6.77 5.43
CA VAL A 250 -7.65 8.17 5.71
C VAL A 250 -7.58 8.95 4.41
N ASP A 251 -8.59 9.77 4.16
CA ASP A 251 -8.62 10.71 3.04
C ASP A 251 -8.01 12.06 3.46
N LEU A 252 -6.84 12.39 2.91
CA LEU A 252 -6.21 13.69 3.06
C LEU A 252 -6.53 14.54 1.83
N VAL A 253 -7.28 15.63 2.03
CA VAL A 253 -7.73 16.52 0.95
C VAL A 253 -7.04 17.87 1.04
N ALA A 254 -6.48 18.35 -0.06
CA ALA A 254 -5.88 19.68 -0.16
C ALA A 254 -6.36 20.41 -1.41
N SER A 255 -6.47 21.73 -1.34
CA SER A 255 -6.59 22.55 -2.54
C SER A 255 -5.22 23.04 -2.96
N ALA A 256 -4.94 23.00 -4.25
CA ALA A 256 -3.73 23.55 -4.84
C ALA A 256 -4.06 24.40 -6.06
N SER A 257 -3.33 25.50 -6.23
CA SER A 257 -3.55 26.42 -7.35
C SER A 257 -2.32 27.20 -7.72
N ASP A 258 -2.23 27.58 -8.99
CA ASP A 258 -1.17 28.41 -9.55
C ASP A 258 -1.72 29.37 -10.63
N ASP A 259 -0.99 30.44 -10.97
CA ASP A 259 -1.44 31.41 -11.98
C ASP A 259 -1.29 30.91 -13.42
N VAL A 260 -0.36 29.99 -13.68
CA VAL A 260 -0.15 29.33 -14.98
C VAL A 260 -0.68 27.90 -14.95
N GLY A 261 -0.27 27.11 -13.95
CA GLY A 261 -0.63 25.70 -13.84
C GLY A 261 0.40 24.90 -13.06
N LEU A 262 -0.03 23.85 -12.36
CA LEU A 262 0.89 22.95 -11.67
C LEU A 262 1.60 22.03 -12.67
N LEU A 263 2.90 21.77 -12.42
CA LEU A 263 3.69 20.85 -13.25
C LEU A 263 3.19 19.41 -13.16
N ALA A 264 2.71 19.04 -11.98
CA ALA A 264 2.17 17.74 -11.66
C ALA A 264 1.17 17.85 -10.50
N GLU A 265 0.45 16.77 -10.25
CA GLU A 265 -0.39 16.64 -9.07
C GLU A 265 0.42 16.83 -7.77
N PRO A 266 -0.19 17.34 -6.70
CA PRO A 266 0.47 17.42 -5.40
C PRO A 266 0.98 16.06 -4.94
N VAL A 267 2.14 16.06 -4.29
CA VAL A 267 2.76 14.86 -3.73
C VAL A 267 2.60 14.87 -2.22
N LEU A 268 2.09 13.77 -1.67
CA LEU A 268 2.01 13.51 -0.25
C LEU A 268 3.23 12.71 0.20
N PHE A 269 3.96 13.23 1.18
CA PHE A 269 4.93 12.47 1.97
C PHE A 269 4.33 12.15 3.33
N TRP A 270 4.36 10.89 3.77
CA TRP A 270 3.76 10.49 5.05
C TRP A 270 4.56 9.41 5.81
N SER A 271 4.39 9.35 7.13
CA SER A 271 5.04 8.38 8.03
C SER A 271 4.20 8.18 9.29
N THR A 272 4.24 6.98 9.88
CA THR A 272 3.72 6.69 11.22
C THR A 272 4.77 6.88 12.31
N GLU A 273 6.04 7.06 11.92
CA GLU A 273 7.15 7.41 12.81
C GLU A 273 7.47 8.92 12.70
N PRO A 274 7.84 9.61 13.79
CA PRO A 274 8.14 11.03 13.75
C PRO A 274 9.37 11.32 12.88
N THR A 275 9.17 12.00 11.76
CA THR A 275 10.26 12.44 10.87
C THR A 275 9.82 13.64 10.01
N ASP A 276 10.79 14.49 9.66
CA ASP A 276 10.64 15.54 8.64
C ASP A 276 11.49 15.23 7.40
N ASP A 277 12.19 14.09 7.38
CA ASP A 277 13.05 13.66 6.28
C ASP A 277 12.22 12.89 5.23
N PRO A 278 12.00 13.44 4.02
CA PRO A 278 11.19 12.77 3.00
C PRO A 278 11.77 11.43 2.56
N LEU A 279 13.08 11.17 2.74
CA LEU A 279 13.68 9.85 2.44
C LEU A 279 13.26 8.75 3.44
N GLN A 280 12.75 9.15 4.61
CA GLN A 280 12.20 8.27 5.63
C GLN A 280 10.67 8.22 5.61
N MET A 281 10.05 8.86 4.62
CA MET A 281 8.61 8.91 4.43
C MET A 281 8.21 8.05 3.23
N GLN A 282 6.99 7.52 3.27
CA GLN A 282 6.33 6.99 2.09
C GLN A 282 5.84 8.16 1.23
N GLN A 283 5.69 7.92 -0.07
CA GLN A 283 5.27 8.94 -1.03
C GLN A 283 4.08 8.44 -1.85
N GLN A 284 3.14 9.34 -2.14
CA GLN A 284 2.01 9.09 -3.02
C GLN A 284 1.64 10.37 -3.78
N SER A 285 1.28 10.27 -5.05
CA SER A 285 0.62 11.37 -5.76
C SER A 285 -0.82 11.53 -5.27
N MET A 286 -1.33 12.76 -5.24
CA MET A 286 -2.72 13.04 -4.86
C MET A 286 -3.60 13.12 -6.11
N ASP A 287 -4.65 12.31 -6.16
CA ASP A 287 -5.60 12.29 -7.28
C ASP A 287 -6.40 13.60 -7.35
N LEU A 288 -6.59 14.13 -8.56
CA LEU A 288 -7.50 15.25 -8.79
C LEU A 288 -8.96 14.84 -8.54
N VAL A 289 -9.60 15.44 -7.54
CA VAL A 289 -11.02 15.20 -7.20
C VAL A 289 -11.96 16.12 -7.97
N SER A 290 -11.57 17.39 -8.14
CA SER A 290 -12.35 18.38 -8.89
C SER A 290 -11.49 19.58 -9.28
N GLY A 291 -11.89 20.29 -10.34
CA GLY A 291 -11.17 21.45 -10.86
C GLY A 291 -10.17 21.05 -11.93
N THR A 292 -9.01 21.71 -11.96
CA THR A 292 -7.93 21.44 -12.92
C THR A 292 -6.57 21.44 -12.23
N LEU A 293 -5.53 21.05 -12.95
CA LEU A 293 -4.14 21.24 -12.49
C LEU A 293 -3.75 22.71 -12.34
N GLN A 294 -4.57 23.68 -12.75
CA GLN A 294 -4.32 25.09 -12.43
C GLN A 294 -4.97 25.53 -11.11
N ALA A 295 -6.13 24.96 -10.78
CA ALA A 295 -6.83 25.19 -9.53
C ALA A 295 -7.74 24.00 -9.25
N GLY A 296 -7.31 23.13 -8.32
CA GLY A 296 -7.94 21.85 -8.07
C GLY A 296 -8.04 21.51 -6.60
N SER A 297 -8.95 20.59 -6.30
CA SER A 297 -9.00 19.85 -5.04
C SER A 297 -8.42 18.47 -5.30
N PHE A 298 -7.45 18.07 -4.49
CA PHE A 298 -6.71 16.82 -4.64
C PHE A 298 -6.87 15.96 -3.39
N ARG A 299 -6.80 14.64 -3.54
CA ARG A 299 -6.96 13.68 -2.45
C ARG A 299 -5.89 12.59 -2.51
N ALA A 300 -5.30 12.27 -1.38
CA ALA A 300 -4.58 11.02 -1.17
C ALA A 300 -5.35 10.16 -0.17
N ARG A 301 -5.48 8.87 -0.49
CA ARG A 301 -6.11 7.87 0.37
C ARG A 301 -5.04 6.95 0.94
N LEU A 302 -4.97 6.89 2.26
CA LEU A 302 -4.04 6.05 3.01
C LEU A 302 -4.78 4.94 3.74
N ALA A 303 -4.24 3.72 3.69
CA ALA A 303 -4.69 2.63 4.55
C ALA A 303 -4.72 3.11 6.01
N ASN A 304 -5.84 2.90 6.71
CA ASN A 304 -5.98 3.40 8.07
C ASN A 304 -5.03 2.63 9.04
N PRO A 305 -3.97 3.26 9.56
CA PRO A 305 -2.95 2.56 10.33
C PRO A 305 -3.42 2.18 11.75
N ALA A 306 -4.56 2.70 12.20
CA ALA A 306 -5.13 2.37 13.51
C ALA A 306 -5.97 1.09 13.48
N VAL A 307 -6.36 0.59 12.31
CA VAL A 307 -7.18 -0.63 12.19
C VAL A 307 -6.50 -1.86 12.79
N PRO A 308 -5.22 -2.17 12.49
CA PRO A 308 -4.53 -3.34 13.04
C PRO A 308 -4.35 -3.31 14.56
N LEU A 309 -4.50 -2.14 15.19
CA LEU A 309 -4.43 -1.99 16.65
C LEU A 309 -5.74 -2.37 17.35
N GLY A 310 -6.81 -2.59 16.58
CA GLY A 310 -8.15 -2.89 17.08
C GLY A 310 -8.88 -1.69 17.70
N PRO A 311 -10.13 -1.90 18.19
CA PRO A 311 -10.95 -0.82 18.73
C PRO A 311 -10.30 -0.07 19.90
N GLY A 312 -10.26 1.27 19.79
CA GLY A 312 -9.59 2.17 20.72
C GLY A 312 -8.09 2.35 20.46
N GLY A 313 -7.52 1.66 19.48
CA GLY A 313 -6.15 1.86 19.01
C GLY A 313 -6.01 3.20 18.28
N SER A 314 -4.87 3.87 18.47
CA SER A 314 -4.57 5.16 17.83
C SER A 314 -3.14 5.19 17.31
N VAL A 315 -2.94 5.84 16.17
CA VAL A 315 -1.63 6.08 15.54
C VAL A 315 -1.47 7.57 15.24
N SER A 316 -0.26 8.11 15.45
CA SER A 316 0.09 9.44 14.95
C SER A 316 0.52 9.33 13.50
N LEU A 317 -0.09 10.14 12.63
CA LEU A 317 0.30 10.26 11.23
C LEU A 317 1.01 11.60 11.03
N TYR A 318 2.25 11.54 10.54
CA TYR A 318 3.09 12.68 10.19
C TYR A 318 3.11 12.81 8.67
N TYR A 319 2.80 13.99 8.13
CA TYR A 319 2.76 14.15 6.67
C TYR A 319 3.03 15.58 6.20
N ARG A 320 3.44 15.71 4.95
CA ARG A 320 3.62 16.97 4.24
C ARG A 320 3.13 16.84 2.81
N ILE A 321 2.33 17.82 2.38
CA ILE A 321 1.86 17.94 1.00
C ILE A 321 2.76 18.94 0.29
N VAL A 322 3.32 18.56 -0.85
CA VAL A 322 4.23 19.39 -1.63
C VAL A 322 3.68 19.55 -3.04
N VAL A 323 3.72 20.78 -3.53
CA VAL A 323 3.29 21.17 -4.87
C VAL A 323 4.47 21.78 -5.60
N ILE A 324 4.61 21.40 -6.86
CA ILE A 324 5.66 21.90 -7.75
C ILE A 324 5.00 22.56 -8.96
N ASP A 325 5.42 23.78 -9.24
CA ASP A 325 5.03 24.56 -10.42
C ASP A 325 5.94 24.25 -11.63
N GLU A 326 5.49 24.60 -12.84
CA GLU A 326 6.19 24.38 -14.10
C GLU A 326 7.58 25.02 -14.17
N ASP A 327 7.81 26.11 -13.44
CA ASP A 327 9.12 26.76 -13.33
C ASP A 327 9.96 26.25 -12.14
N SER A 328 9.53 25.12 -11.56
CA SER A 328 10.14 24.45 -10.40
C SER A 328 10.01 25.21 -9.08
N CYS A 329 9.02 26.08 -8.97
CA CYS A 329 8.62 26.67 -7.71
C CYS A 329 7.93 25.68 -6.77
N LEU A 330 8.20 25.80 -5.47
CA LEU A 330 7.68 24.88 -4.45
C LEU A 330 6.75 25.56 -3.47
N ALA A 331 5.66 24.89 -3.14
CA ALA A 331 4.84 25.20 -1.98
C ALA A 331 4.57 23.94 -1.16
N GLY A 332 4.57 24.09 0.17
CA GLY A 332 4.35 22.99 1.10
C GLY A 332 3.24 23.29 2.09
N SER A 333 2.51 22.24 2.50
CA SER A 333 1.61 22.25 3.63
C SER A 333 1.99 21.13 4.62
N PRO A 334 2.53 21.47 5.81
CA PRO A 334 2.89 22.83 6.22
C PRO A 334 4.10 23.35 5.40
N PRO A 335 4.37 24.68 5.44
CA PRO A 335 5.50 25.25 4.73
C PRO A 335 6.85 24.62 5.11
N THR A 336 7.02 24.25 6.39
CA THR A 336 8.19 23.51 6.90
C THR A 336 7.77 22.44 7.90
N GLY A 337 8.51 21.33 7.93
CA GLY A 337 8.20 20.18 8.79
C GLY A 337 6.97 19.41 8.32
N THR A 338 6.31 18.74 9.25
CA THR A 338 5.14 17.90 9.00
C THR A 338 3.90 18.36 9.78
N HIS A 339 2.72 18.15 9.20
CA HIS A 339 1.47 18.08 9.96
C HIS A 339 1.52 16.83 10.84
N GLN A 340 0.84 16.88 11.98
CA GLN A 340 0.62 15.72 12.84
C GLN A 340 -0.87 15.63 13.13
N ILE A 341 -1.48 14.49 12.80
CA ILE A 341 -2.84 14.14 13.21
C ILE A 341 -2.84 12.81 13.97
N THR A 342 -3.87 12.59 14.77
CA THR A 342 -4.15 11.32 15.42
C THR A 342 -5.26 10.60 14.66
N VAL A 343 -5.00 9.38 14.23
CA VAL A 343 -6.01 8.48 13.63
C VAL A 343 -6.37 7.44 14.68
N THR A 344 -7.66 7.31 14.99
CA THR A 344 -8.18 6.39 16.00
C THR A 344 -9.18 5.44 15.36
N ASN A 345 -9.06 4.14 15.66
CA ASN A 345 -10.04 3.13 15.32
C ASN A 345 -11.16 3.12 16.38
N PRO A 346 -12.39 3.58 16.09
CA PRO A 346 -13.49 3.56 17.05
C PRO A 346 -14.10 2.17 17.26
N GLY A 347 -13.70 1.18 16.45
CA GLY A 347 -14.44 -0.06 16.22
C GLY A 347 -15.69 0.17 15.37
N GLY A 348 -16.54 -0.84 15.27
CA GLY A 348 -17.78 -0.80 14.51
C GLY A 348 -17.95 -2.02 13.63
N ASP A 349 -19.07 -2.06 12.90
CA ASP A 349 -19.45 -3.19 12.06
C ASP A 349 -18.92 -3.09 10.62
N GLY A 350 -17.89 -2.27 10.34
CA GLY A 350 -17.30 -2.16 8.99
C GLY A 350 -18.24 -1.69 7.86
N GLY A 351 -17.76 -1.85 6.61
CA GLY A 351 -18.50 -1.68 5.37
C GLY A 351 -19.05 -3.01 4.86
N GLY A 352 -20.09 -2.95 4.02
CA GLY A 352 -20.64 -4.14 3.35
C GLY A 352 -19.89 -4.49 2.06
N PRO A 353 -20.37 -5.50 1.31
CA PRO A 353 -19.81 -5.85 0.01
C PRO A 353 -19.57 -4.63 -0.88
N CYS A 354 -18.44 -4.60 -1.57
CA CYS A 354 -18.00 -3.53 -2.45
C CYS A 354 -17.64 -2.18 -1.82
N GLN A 355 -17.60 -2.08 -0.49
CA GLN A 355 -16.99 -0.92 0.16
C GLN A 355 -15.45 -1.01 0.12
N PRO A 356 -14.74 0.10 -0.08
CA PRO A 356 -13.27 0.10 -0.11
C PRO A 356 -12.70 -0.29 1.26
N CYS A 357 -11.60 -1.02 1.24
CA CYS A 357 -10.89 -1.47 2.43
C CYS A 357 -9.40 -1.65 2.18
N SER A 358 -8.65 -1.59 3.26
CA SER A 358 -7.23 -1.93 3.39
C SER A 358 -6.98 -3.02 4.44
N TRP A 359 -8.02 -3.42 5.20
CA TRP A 359 -7.99 -4.41 6.28
C TRP A 359 -9.33 -5.18 6.36
N ASP A 360 -9.31 -6.45 6.74
CA ASP A 360 -10.48 -7.30 6.94
C ASP A 360 -11.42 -6.74 8.02
N ASP A 361 -10.85 -6.13 9.07
CA ASP A 361 -11.62 -5.47 10.14
C ASP A 361 -12.45 -4.27 9.65
N GLN A 362 -12.22 -3.78 8.43
CA GLN A 362 -13.06 -2.77 7.80
C GLN A 362 -14.28 -3.36 7.10
N CYS A 363 -14.44 -4.68 7.02
CA CYS A 363 -15.35 -5.32 6.06
C CYS A 363 -16.65 -5.91 6.59
N GLY A 364 -17.09 -5.57 7.80
CA GLY A 364 -18.38 -6.06 8.26
C GLY A 364 -18.24 -6.84 9.56
N GLY A 365 -18.76 -8.06 9.52
CA GLY A 365 -18.52 -9.06 10.56
C GLY A 365 -17.09 -9.60 10.54
N SER A 366 -16.71 -10.30 11.61
CA SER A 366 -15.37 -10.88 11.83
C SER A 366 -14.93 -11.98 10.85
N SER A 367 -15.71 -12.24 9.81
CA SER A 367 -15.41 -13.23 8.76
C SER A 367 -15.68 -12.67 7.37
N ASP A 368 -16.01 -11.39 7.29
CA ASP A 368 -16.10 -10.65 6.06
C ASP A 368 -14.67 -10.20 5.71
N LEU A 369 -14.30 -10.33 4.44
CA LEU A 369 -12.91 -10.23 4.01
C LEU A 369 -12.70 -9.03 3.10
N CYS A 370 -11.54 -8.38 3.24
CA CYS A 370 -11.04 -7.39 2.31
C CYS A 370 -10.32 -8.10 1.16
N LEU A 371 -10.93 -8.06 -0.03
CA LEU A 371 -10.54 -8.88 -1.17
C LEU A 371 -9.98 -8.02 -2.30
N GLN A 372 -8.93 -8.53 -2.95
CA GLN A 372 -8.53 -8.05 -4.27
C GLN A 372 -9.54 -8.57 -5.31
N LEU A 373 -10.31 -7.67 -5.91
CA LEU A 373 -11.28 -7.93 -6.96
C LEU A 373 -10.74 -7.36 -8.28
N GLY A 374 -10.46 -8.22 -9.26
CA GLY A 374 -9.75 -7.79 -10.47
C GLY A 374 -8.30 -7.35 -10.20
N VAL A 375 -7.76 -6.50 -11.07
CA VAL A 375 -6.34 -6.10 -11.03
C VAL A 375 -6.06 -4.90 -10.14
N ASP A 376 -6.99 -3.95 -10.03
CA ASP A 376 -6.73 -2.63 -9.43
C ASP A 376 -7.72 -2.26 -8.30
N MET A 377 -8.53 -3.21 -7.82
CA MET A 377 -9.58 -2.90 -6.84
C MET A 377 -9.51 -3.81 -5.61
N VAL A 378 -9.54 -3.16 -4.45
CA VAL A 378 -9.64 -3.82 -3.15
C VAL A 378 -10.94 -3.40 -2.50
N ALA A 379 -11.81 -4.37 -2.21
CA ALA A 379 -13.11 -4.11 -1.63
C ALA A 379 -13.58 -5.24 -0.73
N CYS A 380 -14.51 -4.92 0.15
CA CYS A 380 -15.09 -5.86 1.08
C CYS A 380 -15.96 -6.92 0.37
N GLY A 381 -15.84 -8.16 0.82
CA GLY A 381 -16.83 -9.21 0.64
C GLY A 381 -17.72 -9.32 1.87
N ARG A 382 -18.64 -10.30 1.86
CA ARG A 382 -19.40 -10.71 3.06
C ARG A 382 -19.45 -12.22 3.16
N VAL A 383 -19.24 -12.78 4.33
CA VAL A 383 -19.25 -14.23 4.55
C VAL A 383 -20.55 -14.88 4.06
N CYS A 384 -20.43 -16.02 3.36
CA CYS A 384 -21.59 -16.74 2.83
C CYS A 384 -21.44 -18.26 2.94
N SER A 385 -22.57 -18.94 3.13
CA SER A 385 -22.70 -20.41 3.08
C SER A 385 -23.36 -20.88 1.78
N GLY A 386 -24.11 -20.02 1.09
CA GLY A 386 -24.66 -20.27 -0.24
C GLY A 386 -25.27 -19.02 -0.88
N ALA A 387 -25.83 -19.18 -2.08
CA ALA A 387 -26.37 -18.06 -2.87
C ALA A 387 -27.52 -17.28 -2.17
N ALA A 388 -28.22 -17.91 -1.22
CA ALA A 388 -29.30 -17.26 -0.48
C ALA A 388 -28.81 -16.24 0.56
N ASP A 389 -27.51 -16.22 0.87
CA ASP A 389 -26.91 -15.29 1.82
C ASP A 389 -26.46 -13.97 1.15
N CYS A 390 -26.48 -13.91 -0.19
CA CYS A 390 -26.02 -12.77 -0.96
C CYS A 390 -27.19 -11.93 -1.47
N ASP A 391 -26.99 -10.61 -1.44
CA ASP A 391 -27.92 -9.64 -2.02
C ASP A 391 -27.93 -9.72 -3.56
N ALA A 392 -28.93 -9.12 -4.21
CA ALA A 392 -29.00 -9.10 -5.67
C ALA A 392 -27.76 -8.44 -6.29
N GLY A 393 -27.22 -9.01 -7.36
CA GLY A 393 -25.96 -8.56 -7.98
C GLY A 393 -24.70 -9.19 -7.35
N PHE A 394 -24.85 -10.04 -6.33
CA PHE A 394 -23.74 -10.73 -5.67
C PHE A 394 -23.90 -12.25 -5.73
N VAL A 395 -22.77 -12.94 -5.93
CA VAL A 395 -22.67 -14.39 -5.93
C VAL A 395 -21.77 -14.86 -4.80
N CYS A 396 -22.21 -15.90 -4.09
CA CYS A 396 -21.38 -16.58 -3.11
C CYS A 396 -20.30 -17.39 -3.83
N THR A 397 -19.02 -17.12 -3.53
CA THR A 397 -17.89 -17.82 -4.17
C THR A 397 -18.04 -19.34 -4.07
N ALA A 398 -17.66 -20.06 -5.14
CA ALA A 398 -17.75 -21.51 -5.17
C ALA A 398 -16.79 -22.17 -4.15
N GLU A 399 -15.60 -21.59 -4.01
CA GLU A 399 -14.55 -22.01 -3.08
C GLU A 399 -14.18 -20.84 -2.14
N ALA A 400 -13.41 -21.14 -1.09
CA ALA A 400 -12.86 -20.10 -0.22
C ALA A 400 -11.90 -19.20 -1.00
N VAL A 401 -12.05 -17.89 -0.81
CA VAL A 401 -11.13 -16.86 -1.29
C VAL A 401 -10.25 -16.40 -0.13
N THR A 402 -9.09 -15.84 -0.46
CA THR A 402 -8.11 -15.34 0.51
C THR A 402 -8.14 -13.81 0.51
N SER A 403 -8.18 -13.19 1.69
CA SER A 403 -8.06 -11.75 1.85
C SER A 403 -6.65 -11.25 1.59
N ILE A 404 -6.51 -9.93 1.50
CA ILE A 404 -5.20 -9.26 1.42
C ILE A 404 -4.33 -9.50 2.66
N GLU A 405 -4.94 -9.90 3.79
CA GLU A 405 -4.26 -10.28 5.03
C GLU A 405 -4.04 -11.79 5.19
N GLY A 406 -4.48 -12.60 4.23
CA GLY A 406 -4.28 -14.05 4.22
C GLY A 406 -5.38 -14.86 4.92
N ALA A 407 -6.44 -14.24 5.43
CA ALA A 407 -7.59 -14.96 5.98
C ALA A 407 -8.41 -15.60 4.85
N THR A 408 -9.00 -16.77 5.09
CA THR A 408 -9.72 -17.52 4.04
C THR A 408 -11.17 -17.78 4.40
N GLY A 409 -12.08 -17.58 3.44
CA GLY A 409 -13.51 -17.85 3.62
C GLY A 409 -14.29 -17.72 2.32
N ARG A 410 -15.53 -18.23 2.30
CA ARG A 410 -16.44 -18.01 1.16
C ARG A 410 -17.13 -16.67 1.34
N GLN A 411 -17.18 -15.88 0.27
CA GLN A 411 -17.64 -14.49 0.32
C GLN A 411 -18.69 -14.23 -0.77
N CYS A 412 -19.67 -13.39 -0.48
CA CYS A 412 -20.50 -12.72 -1.47
C CYS A 412 -19.62 -11.67 -2.15
N ILE A 413 -19.42 -11.84 -3.45
CA ILE A 413 -18.69 -10.92 -4.33
C ILE A 413 -19.61 -10.51 -5.49
N PRO A 414 -19.38 -9.36 -6.14
CA PRO A 414 -20.19 -8.96 -7.29
C PRO A 414 -20.15 -10.01 -8.39
N GLU A 415 -21.26 -10.21 -9.09
CA GLU A 415 -21.38 -11.20 -10.18
C GLU A 415 -20.35 -10.96 -11.31
N GLY A 416 -20.01 -9.69 -11.56
CA GLY A 416 -18.98 -9.28 -12.52
C GLY A 416 -17.53 -9.47 -12.06
N GLY A 417 -17.31 -9.84 -10.78
CA GLY A 417 -15.97 -10.01 -10.21
C GLY A 417 -15.20 -8.71 -9.95
N ILE A 418 -15.83 -7.56 -10.21
CA ILE A 418 -15.38 -6.21 -9.89
C ILE A 418 -16.55 -5.47 -9.26
N CYS A 419 -16.25 -4.54 -8.35
CA CYS A 419 -17.29 -3.68 -7.79
C CYS A 419 -17.45 -2.49 -8.70
N ASP A 420 -18.60 -2.32 -9.33
CA ASP A 420 -18.90 -1.08 -10.05
C ASP A 420 -19.02 0.05 -9.01
N VAL A 421 -17.93 0.79 -8.81
CA VAL A 421 -17.79 1.77 -7.71
C VAL A 421 -18.37 3.14 -8.03
N ALA A 422 -19.03 3.32 -9.17
CA ALA A 422 -19.92 4.45 -9.33
C ALA A 422 -21.30 4.02 -8.82
N VAL A 423 -21.74 4.60 -7.70
CA VAL A 423 -23.17 4.65 -7.41
C VAL A 423 -23.79 5.62 -8.40
N CYS A 424 -23.99 5.12 -9.62
CA CYS A 424 -24.86 5.65 -10.62
C CYS A 424 -26.14 4.82 -10.54
N GLU A 425 -27.27 5.46 -10.28
CA GLU A 425 -28.56 4.77 -10.35
C GLU A 425 -29.05 4.88 -11.79
N ASP A 426 -29.34 3.73 -12.41
CA ASP A 426 -30.01 3.61 -13.71
C ASP A 426 -31.17 4.60 -13.84
N ASP A 427 -31.28 5.24 -14.99
CA ASP A 427 -32.36 6.15 -15.29
C ASP A 427 -33.65 5.42 -15.73
N PRO A 428 -34.79 6.14 -15.88
CA PRO A 428 -36.06 5.52 -16.26
C PRO A 428 -36.12 4.87 -17.67
N GLY A 429 -35.10 5.06 -18.51
CA GLY A 429 -34.95 4.47 -19.85
C GLY A 429 -34.60 2.98 -19.82
N GLU A 430 -34.01 2.51 -18.72
CA GLU A 430 -33.42 1.17 -18.62
C GLU A 430 -34.46 0.03 -18.67
N PRO A 431 -34.12 -1.14 -19.27
CA PRO A 431 -32.84 -1.47 -19.89
C PRO A 431 -32.67 -0.87 -21.30
N ASN A 432 -31.55 -0.20 -21.60
CA ASN A 432 -31.21 0.32 -22.91
C ASN A 432 -29.69 0.38 -23.23
N ASP A 433 -28.87 -0.30 -22.45
CA ASP A 433 -27.40 -0.47 -22.52
C ASP A 433 -26.89 -1.01 -23.88
N THR A 434 -27.75 -1.68 -24.64
CA THR A 434 -27.43 -2.18 -25.99
C THR A 434 -28.50 -1.81 -26.99
N LEU A 435 -28.11 -1.72 -28.26
CA LEU A 435 -29.04 -1.50 -29.38
C LEU A 435 -30.24 -2.48 -29.33
N GLN A 436 -30.05 -3.73 -28.90
CA GLN A 436 -31.13 -4.70 -28.85
C GLN A 436 -32.11 -4.44 -27.70
N GLN A 437 -31.60 -3.99 -26.54
CA GLN A 437 -32.42 -3.51 -25.42
C GLN A 437 -33.19 -2.24 -25.83
N GLY A 438 -32.49 -1.23 -26.35
CA GLY A 438 -33.10 0.02 -26.80
C GLY A 438 -34.16 -0.15 -27.90
N LEU A 439 -33.95 -1.06 -28.86
CA LEU A 439 -34.94 -1.38 -29.89
C LEU A 439 -36.15 -2.18 -29.36
N ALA A 440 -36.00 -2.89 -28.24
CA ALA A 440 -37.10 -3.59 -27.58
C ALA A 440 -38.01 -2.64 -26.79
N GLN A 441 -37.51 -1.44 -26.44
CA GLN A 441 -38.28 -0.40 -25.77
C GLN A 441 -39.33 0.25 -26.70
N PRO A 442 -40.36 0.89 -26.14
CA PRO A 442 -41.25 1.75 -26.90
C PRO A 442 -40.47 2.84 -27.66
N PRO A 443 -40.92 3.27 -28.85
CA PRO A 443 -40.29 4.38 -29.54
C PRO A 443 -40.22 5.62 -28.64
N PHE A 444 -39.04 6.23 -28.55
CA PHE A 444 -38.88 7.56 -28.01
C PHE A 444 -39.69 8.52 -28.89
N GLU A 445 -40.72 9.13 -28.31
CA GLU A 445 -41.59 10.09 -29.00
C GLU A 445 -40.89 11.45 -29.16
N GLN A 446 -41.19 12.19 -30.24
CA GLN A 446 -40.62 13.53 -30.47
C GLN A 446 -40.81 14.42 -29.24
N GLY A 447 -39.71 14.93 -28.68
CA GLY A 447 -39.75 15.65 -27.43
C GLY A 447 -38.39 15.76 -26.75
N LEU A 448 -38.43 16.02 -25.44
CA LEU A 448 -37.28 16.19 -24.56
C LEU A 448 -37.33 15.14 -23.45
N LEU A 449 -36.30 14.31 -23.37
CA LEU A 449 -35.91 13.56 -22.18
C LEU A 449 -35.06 14.48 -21.33
N LYS A 450 -35.37 14.54 -20.04
CA LYS A 450 -34.76 15.50 -19.11
C LYS A 450 -34.23 14.77 -17.89
N ASP A 451 -33.02 15.13 -17.47
CA ASP A 451 -32.35 14.60 -16.28
C ASP A 451 -32.15 13.06 -16.37
N TYR A 452 -31.79 12.55 -17.56
CA TYR A 452 -31.40 11.14 -17.79
C TYR A 452 -29.94 10.94 -17.40
N GLN A 453 -29.52 9.70 -17.16
CA GLN A 453 -28.26 9.38 -16.53
C GLN A 453 -27.58 8.21 -17.24
N LEU A 454 -26.39 8.49 -17.77
CA LEU A 454 -25.47 7.50 -18.31
C LEU A 454 -24.53 7.04 -17.19
N CYS A 455 -24.51 5.74 -16.91
CA CYS A 455 -23.63 5.14 -15.92
C CYS A 455 -22.27 4.70 -16.51
N PRO A 456 -21.23 4.50 -15.68
CA PRO A 456 -19.97 3.94 -16.17
C PRO A 456 -20.17 2.56 -16.81
N HIS A 457 -19.43 2.30 -17.88
CA HIS A 457 -19.59 1.13 -18.75
C HIS A 457 -20.99 0.93 -19.36
N ASP A 458 -21.81 1.97 -19.42
CA ASP A 458 -23.17 1.96 -19.96
C ASP A 458 -23.28 2.76 -21.27
N ASP A 459 -24.26 2.41 -22.10
CA ASP A 459 -24.53 2.94 -23.44
C ASP A 459 -26.04 3.11 -23.64
N ASP A 460 -26.53 4.33 -23.86
CA ASP A 460 -27.96 4.57 -23.92
C ASP A 460 -28.54 4.52 -25.34
N TRP A 461 -29.37 3.51 -25.64
CA TRP A 461 -30.00 3.34 -26.96
C TRP A 461 -31.49 3.68 -26.99
N TYR A 462 -31.87 4.68 -27.78
CA TYR A 462 -33.27 5.13 -27.93
C TYR A 462 -33.84 4.82 -29.31
N ARG A 463 -34.89 4.01 -29.36
CA ARG A 463 -35.59 3.69 -30.61
C ARG A 463 -36.36 4.90 -31.16
N VAL A 464 -36.16 5.21 -32.44
CA VAL A 464 -36.93 6.22 -33.18
C VAL A 464 -37.64 5.55 -34.36
N GLU A 465 -38.95 5.78 -34.50
CA GLU A 465 -39.75 5.24 -35.60
C GLU A 465 -40.15 6.36 -36.57
N LEU A 466 -39.89 6.16 -37.86
CA LEU A 466 -40.32 7.07 -38.93
C LEU A 466 -41.50 6.47 -39.71
N GLU A 467 -42.65 7.14 -39.66
CA GLU A 467 -43.86 6.78 -40.43
C GLU A 467 -43.82 7.30 -41.88
N SER A 468 -43.08 8.38 -42.11
CA SER A 468 -42.89 9.02 -43.42
C SER A 468 -41.45 9.49 -43.56
N SER A 469 -41.01 9.78 -44.79
CA SER A 469 -39.69 10.34 -45.01
C SER A 469 -39.50 11.68 -44.28
N ALA A 470 -38.43 11.77 -43.50
CA ALA A 470 -38.09 12.92 -42.68
C ALA A 470 -36.57 12.99 -42.41
N HIS A 471 -36.11 14.16 -42.02
CA HIS A 471 -34.83 14.36 -41.34
C HIS A 471 -35.03 14.14 -39.83
N ILE A 472 -34.02 13.59 -39.15
CA ILE A 472 -33.96 13.53 -37.69
C ILE A 472 -32.94 14.58 -37.26
N LEU A 473 -33.38 15.55 -36.46
CA LEU A 473 -32.51 16.51 -35.80
C LEU A 473 -32.52 16.20 -34.32
N ALA A 474 -31.39 15.76 -33.77
CA ALA A 474 -31.25 15.42 -32.36
C ALA A 474 -30.21 16.31 -31.68
N GLN A 475 -30.48 16.66 -30.43
CA GLN A 475 -29.61 17.44 -29.57
C GLN A 475 -29.46 16.73 -28.23
N LEU A 476 -28.22 16.55 -27.82
CA LEU A 476 -27.79 16.07 -26.52
C LEU A 476 -27.20 17.24 -25.75
N THR A 477 -27.56 17.38 -24.48
CA THR A 477 -27.02 18.41 -23.60
C THR A 477 -26.61 17.78 -22.29
N GLY A 478 -25.31 17.60 -22.08
CA GLY A 478 -24.77 17.11 -20.82
C GLY A 478 -24.70 18.18 -19.73
N ALA A 479 -24.96 17.79 -18.49
CA ALA A 479 -24.80 18.66 -17.34
C ALA A 479 -23.31 18.91 -17.05
N GLN A 480 -22.85 20.15 -17.16
CA GLN A 480 -21.46 20.49 -16.83
C GLN A 480 -21.24 20.50 -15.31
N PRO A 481 -20.08 20.05 -14.79
CA PRO A 481 -18.82 19.72 -15.48
C PRO A 481 -18.60 18.22 -15.75
N LEU A 482 -19.67 17.44 -15.98
CA LEU A 482 -19.60 15.99 -16.21
C LEU A 482 -18.87 15.63 -17.54
N PRO A 483 -18.45 14.36 -17.75
CA PRO A 483 -17.57 13.98 -18.86
C PRO A 483 -18.17 14.25 -20.24
N ASP A 484 -17.29 14.15 -21.24
CA ASP A 484 -17.62 14.20 -22.66
C ASP A 484 -18.69 13.16 -23.02
N LEU A 485 -19.71 13.57 -23.77
CA LEU A 485 -20.82 12.72 -24.17
C LEU A 485 -20.96 12.80 -25.68
N ASP A 486 -21.08 11.64 -26.32
CA ASP A 486 -21.16 11.50 -27.75
C ASP A 486 -22.58 11.14 -28.19
N LEU A 487 -22.95 11.50 -29.43
CA LEU A 487 -24.27 11.20 -29.99
C LEU A 487 -24.17 10.61 -31.39
N ALA A 488 -24.72 9.41 -31.58
CA ALA A 488 -24.87 8.77 -32.89
C ALA A 488 -26.33 8.56 -33.27
N LEU A 489 -26.60 8.54 -34.58
CA LEU A 489 -27.83 8.00 -35.14
C LEU A 489 -27.50 6.78 -35.99
N THR A 490 -28.21 5.70 -35.76
CA THR A 490 -28.04 4.43 -36.44
C THR A 490 -29.34 3.95 -37.11
N THR A 491 -29.21 3.04 -38.06
CA THR A 491 -30.33 2.20 -38.53
C THR A 491 -30.73 1.20 -37.44
N GLY A 492 -31.93 0.62 -37.50
CA GLY A 492 -32.32 -0.49 -36.61
C GLY A 492 -31.46 -1.76 -36.73
N GLY A 493 -30.49 -1.81 -37.66
CA GLY A 493 -29.48 -2.86 -37.73
C GLY A 493 -28.11 -2.47 -37.15
N GLY A 494 -27.99 -1.28 -36.54
CA GLY A 494 -26.76 -0.79 -35.91
C GLY A 494 -25.76 -0.09 -36.83
N GLN A 495 -26.09 0.08 -38.12
CA GLN A 495 -25.24 0.88 -39.01
C GLN A 495 -25.36 2.37 -38.67
N VAL A 496 -24.24 3.02 -38.31
CA VAL A 496 -24.14 4.46 -38.08
C VAL A 496 -24.44 5.24 -39.36
N LEU A 497 -25.34 6.21 -39.27
CA LEU A 497 -25.76 7.12 -40.35
C LEU A 497 -25.10 8.48 -40.21
N THR A 498 -25.06 9.01 -39.00
CA THR A 498 -24.37 10.25 -38.63
C THR A 498 -23.97 10.18 -37.17
N ILE A 499 -22.94 10.93 -36.80
CA ILE A 499 -22.37 10.94 -35.46
C ILE A 499 -21.82 12.32 -35.16
N SER A 500 -21.79 12.69 -33.89
CA SER A 500 -21.13 13.88 -33.37
C SER A 500 -20.35 13.43 -32.14
N GLU A 501 -19.03 13.55 -32.23
CA GLU A 501 -18.03 13.13 -31.23
C GLU A 501 -17.16 14.34 -30.90
N GLY A 502 -17.75 15.35 -30.28
CA GLY A 502 -17.06 16.56 -29.87
C GLY A 502 -16.07 16.28 -28.74
N LEU A 503 -15.66 17.34 -28.05
CA LEU A 503 -14.91 17.23 -26.78
C LEU A 503 -15.71 17.87 -25.64
N GLU A 504 -16.97 18.20 -25.90
CA GLU A 504 -17.89 18.85 -24.99
C GLU A 504 -19.11 17.94 -24.85
N ALA A 505 -19.73 17.87 -23.67
CA ALA A 505 -20.90 17.02 -23.45
C ALA A 505 -22.17 17.42 -24.25
N ASN A 506 -22.09 18.41 -25.13
CA ASN A 506 -23.21 18.89 -25.93
C ASN A 506 -23.03 18.48 -27.38
N GLU A 507 -23.94 17.63 -27.86
CA GLU A 507 -23.85 17.11 -29.22
C GLU A 507 -25.08 17.45 -30.04
N SER A 508 -24.88 17.60 -31.35
CA SER A 508 -25.98 17.83 -32.28
C SER A 508 -25.77 17.09 -33.58
N ILE A 509 -26.80 16.38 -34.03
CA ILE A 509 -26.79 15.67 -35.29
C ILE A 509 -28.00 16.04 -36.14
N GLU A 510 -27.77 16.07 -37.45
CA GLU A 510 -28.83 16.21 -38.46
C GLU A 510 -28.63 15.13 -39.52
N SER A 511 -29.64 14.27 -39.69
CA SER A 511 -29.59 13.21 -40.69
C SER A 511 -29.89 13.72 -42.10
N ASN A 512 -29.48 12.96 -43.12
CA ASN A 512 -30.04 13.10 -44.47
C ASN A 512 -31.54 12.68 -44.46
N CYS A 513 -32.28 12.97 -45.54
CA CYS A 513 -33.67 12.51 -45.64
C CYS A 513 -33.75 10.98 -45.58
N LEU A 514 -34.39 10.45 -44.54
CA LEU A 514 -34.52 9.04 -44.27
C LEU A 514 -35.83 8.48 -44.83
N SER A 515 -35.88 7.18 -45.12
CA SER A 515 -37.12 6.49 -45.49
C SER A 515 -37.86 6.01 -44.23
N PRO A 516 -39.18 5.73 -44.32
CA PRO A 516 -39.92 5.13 -43.21
C PRO A 516 -39.23 3.86 -42.70
N GLY A 517 -39.17 3.69 -41.38
CA GLY A 517 -38.52 2.56 -40.73
C GLY A 517 -38.02 2.88 -39.33
N THR A 518 -37.34 1.90 -38.73
CA THR A 518 -36.79 1.97 -37.37
C THR A 518 -35.33 2.41 -37.38
N TYR A 519 -35.02 3.36 -36.51
CA TYR A 519 -33.70 3.93 -36.27
C TYR A 519 -33.43 3.94 -34.76
N ALA A 520 -32.20 4.23 -34.35
CA ALA A 520 -31.88 4.42 -32.95
C ALA A 520 -30.89 5.58 -32.75
N LEU A 521 -31.17 6.43 -31.76
CA LEU A 521 -30.18 7.35 -31.21
C LEU A 521 -29.35 6.57 -30.18
N HIS A 522 -28.06 6.87 -30.12
CA HIS A 522 -27.11 6.23 -29.24
C HIS A 522 -26.32 7.32 -28.54
N VAL A 523 -26.44 7.37 -27.22
CA VAL A 523 -25.70 8.27 -26.33
C VAL A 523 -24.67 7.42 -25.61
N TYR A 524 -23.41 7.84 -25.60
CA TYR A 524 -22.32 7.11 -24.96
C TYR A 524 -21.22 8.05 -24.50
N SER A 525 -20.29 7.54 -23.68
CA SER A 525 -19.07 8.25 -23.31
C SER A 525 -17.87 7.34 -23.49
N LEU A 526 -16.72 7.92 -23.85
CA LEU A 526 -15.44 7.24 -23.81
C LEU A 526 -14.78 7.26 -22.41
N TYR A 527 -15.37 8.00 -21.47
CA TYR A 527 -14.90 8.12 -20.10
C TYR A 527 -15.78 7.32 -19.16
N ASP A 528 -15.15 6.76 -18.14
CA ASP A 528 -15.78 5.82 -17.22
C ASP A 528 -16.29 6.53 -15.95
N GLU A 529 -17.10 7.58 -16.17
CA GLU A 529 -17.62 8.46 -15.13
C GLU A 529 -19.12 8.70 -15.36
N PRO A 530 -19.95 8.75 -14.30
CA PRO A 530 -21.38 8.97 -14.46
C PRO A 530 -21.68 10.36 -15.05
N ALA A 531 -22.64 10.43 -15.95
CA ALA A 531 -23.07 11.67 -16.59
C ALA A 531 -24.59 11.84 -16.53
N THR A 532 -25.07 13.07 -16.38
CA THR A 532 -26.49 13.42 -16.52
C THR A 532 -26.68 14.22 -17.79
N TYR A 533 -27.71 13.92 -18.57
CA TYR A 533 -27.98 14.59 -19.83
C TYR A 533 -29.47 14.78 -20.12
N ASP A 534 -29.73 15.74 -21.01
CA ASP A 534 -31.01 15.96 -21.66
C ASP A 534 -30.88 15.56 -23.13
N LEU A 535 -31.77 14.70 -23.62
CA LEU A 535 -31.81 14.28 -25.03
C LEU A 535 -33.11 14.72 -25.68
N SER A 536 -33.02 15.35 -26.85
CA SER A 536 -34.20 15.72 -27.63
C SER A 536 -34.03 15.39 -29.10
N TYR A 537 -35.16 15.11 -29.77
CA TYR A 537 -35.17 15.08 -31.23
C TYR A 537 -36.48 15.61 -31.80
N VAL A 538 -36.40 16.10 -33.04
CA VAL A 538 -37.54 16.54 -33.84
C VAL A 538 -37.42 16.02 -35.26
N LEU A 539 -38.56 15.83 -35.92
CA LEU A 539 -38.60 15.45 -37.33
C LEU A 539 -38.68 16.69 -38.23
N GLY A 540 -37.69 16.84 -39.09
CA GLY A 540 -37.67 17.83 -40.17
C GLY A 540 -38.32 17.28 -41.44
N GLY A 541 -39.05 18.12 -42.17
CA GLY A 541 -39.55 17.74 -43.49
C GLY A 541 -38.41 17.58 -44.48
N CYS A 542 -38.47 16.52 -45.28
CA CYS A 542 -37.78 16.48 -46.57
C CYS A 542 -38.54 17.33 -47.61
#